data_AF-A0AA36N315-F1
#
_entry.id   AF-A0AA36N315-F1
#
_cell.length_a   1.000
_cell.length_b   1.000
_cell.length_c   1.000
_cell.angle_alpha   90.00
_cell.angle_beta   90.00
_cell.angle_gamma   90.00
#
_symmetry.space_group_name_H-M   'P 1'
#
loop_
_entity.id
_entity.type
_entity.pdbx_description
1 polymer ?
#
loop_
_entity_poly.entity_id
_entity_poly.type
_entity_poly.pdbx_seq_one_letter_code
_entity_poly.pdbx_strand_id
1 'polypeptide(L)'
;MKRRHQVRIKTWMALVFVLVKLMGAFVPPPQVKEDLRPRSTHCRALDVRVWQVIVSASGLVVATTQAVRAFKASSEGKIRAAVAKAMKPFEPSRPQDEVIQRPVMGTIQKRVECWRQHATIIHGRYQSGKSVATEEALRGVRGVVRFSIESADWKRMMFEELKVENSGLFKEMMRRVGEKLKDFPDNLTKYPVLLLDIPRTTIEGIDRVSSTAKDVATDKIGCAIHVIVSASSAAVALAFDAGGTARQEDIWVADLTEEETKEFLALHGHEKNWKDFVDACGLRIGDLVKACENLGKECHWMTRSKSISELPMMKREASWSFKCTPRSRGARW
;
A
#
# COMPACT_ATOMS: atom_id res chain seq x y z
N MET A 1 27.79 -19.10 48.30
CA MET A 1 27.58 -19.21 46.83
C MET A 1 26.47 -20.17 46.38
N LYS A 2 26.15 -21.27 47.09
CA LYS A 2 25.12 -22.26 46.63
C LYS A 2 23.66 -21.77 46.55
N ARG A 3 23.25 -20.74 47.31
CA ARG A 3 21.85 -20.24 47.30
C ARG A 3 21.48 -19.40 46.05
N ARG A 4 22.44 -18.75 45.38
CA ARG A 4 22.16 -17.96 44.17
C ARG A 4 21.89 -18.82 42.92
N HIS A 5 22.38 -20.06 42.90
CA HIS A 5 22.11 -21.00 41.80
C HIS A 5 20.72 -21.64 41.89
N GLN A 6 20.22 -21.95 43.08
CA GLN A 6 18.88 -22.52 43.24
C GLN A 6 17.76 -21.54 42.85
N VAL A 7 17.94 -20.23 43.11
CA VAL A 7 16.95 -19.21 42.74
C VAL A 7 16.86 -19.08 41.21
N ARG A 8 18.00 -19.05 40.50
CA ARG A 8 18.02 -18.96 39.03
C ARG A 8 17.36 -20.15 38.34
N ILE A 9 17.51 -21.37 38.87
CA ILE A 9 16.90 -22.58 38.30
C ILE A 9 15.37 -22.55 38.48
N LYS A 10 14.88 -22.10 39.64
CA LYS A 10 13.42 -21.98 39.88
C LYS A 10 12.77 -20.92 38.99
N THR A 11 13.44 -19.78 38.75
CA THR A 11 12.92 -18.73 37.86
C THR A 11 12.90 -19.20 36.40
N TRP A 12 13.92 -19.93 35.96
CA TRP A 12 13.94 -20.50 34.60
C TRP A 12 12.87 -21.57 34.39
N MET A 13 12.65 -22.45 35.35
CA MET A 13 11.58 -23.46 35.25
C MET A 13 10.19 -22.83 35.25
N ALA A 14 9.95 -21.77 36.02
CA ALA A 14 8.68 -21.04 35.99
C ALA A 14 8.44 -20.38 34.62
N LEU A 15 9.48 -19.81 34.00
CA LEU A 15 9.37 -19.17 32.68
C LEU A 15 9.09 -20.18 31.56
N VAL A 16 9.75 -21.34 31.62
CA VAL A 16 9.51 -22.45 30.68
C VAL A 16 8.09 -23.01 30.85
N PHE A 17 7.59 -23.14 32.09
CA PHE A 17 6.24 -23.63 32.35
C PHE A 17 5.17 -22.66 31.81
N VAL A 18 5.38 -21.35 31.93
CA VAL A 18 4.48 -20.33 31.38
C VAL A 18 4.50 -20.33 29.85
N LEU A 19 5.67 -20.50 29.22
CA LEU A 19 5.80 -20.63 27.77
C LEU A 19 5.12 -21.91 27.23
N VAL A 20 5.25 -23.04 27.93
CA VAL A 20 4.58 -24.30 27.56
C VAL A 20 3.06 -24.18 27.73
N LYS A 21 2.58 -23.49 28.78
CA LYS A 21 1.14 -23.26 28.99
C LYS A 21 0.54 -22.32 27.92
N LEU A 22 1.28 -21.30 27.49
CA LEU A 22 0.86 -20.39 26.42
C LEU A 22 0.89 -21.05 25.04
N MET A 23 1.79 -22.02 24.82
CA MET A 23 1.85 -22.78 23.56
C MET A 23 0.92 -24.01 23.54
N GLY A 24 0.57 -24.56 24.70
CA GLY A 24 -0.30 -25.74 24.84
C GLY A 24 -1.80 -25.46 24.71
N ALA A 25 -2.23 -24.20 24.60
CA ALA A 25 -3.63 -23.83 24.49
C ALA A 25 -4.27 -24.07 23.09
N PHE A 26 -3.55 -24.69 22.13
CA PHE A 26 -3.99 -24.74 20.73
C PHE A 26 -4.02 -26.13 20.07
N VAL A 27 -3.87 -27.22 20.83
CA VAL A 27 -3.98 -28.58 20.27
C VAL A 27 -4.92 -29.42 21.13
N PRO A 28 -6.13 -29.77 20.66
CA PRO A 28 -6.96 -30.73 21.39
C PRO A 28 -6.32 -32.13 21.31
N PRO A 29 -6.29 -32.89 22.42
CA PRO A 29 -5.72 -34.23 22.41
C PRO A 29 -6.59 -35.19 21.59
N PRO A 30 -6.00 -36.13 20.85
CA PRO A 30 -6.75 -37.17 20.15
C PRO A 30 -7.42 -38.10 21.17
N GLN A 31 -8.74 -38.29 21.03
CA GLN A 31 -9.47 -39.29 21.81
C GLN A 31 -9.13 -40.69 21.29
N VAL A 32 -8.27 -41.40 22.02
CA VAL A 32 -8.07 -42.83 21.85
C VAL A 32 -9.06 -43.54 22.76
N LYS A 33 -9.96 -44.33 22.16
CA LYS A 33 -10.85 -45.24 22.89
C LYS A 33 -10.02 -46.40 23.42
N GLU A 34 -9.81 -46.45 24.73
CA GLU A 34 -9.31 -47.63 25.43
C GLU A 34 -10.48 -48.57 25.75
N ASP A 35 -10.56 -49.66 24.99
CA ASP A 35 -11.11 -50.92 25.46
C ASP A 35 -9.96 -51.68 26.10
N LEU A 36 -10.11 -52.21 27.32
CA LEU A 36 -9.47 -53.46 27.80
C LEU A 36 -9.86 -53.80 29.25
N ARG A 37 -10.34 -55.05 29.42
CA ARG A 37 -10.65 -55.70 30.70
C ARG A 37 -9.36 -56.13 31.43
N PRO A 38 -9.39 -56.34 32.76
CA PRO A 38 -8.22 -56.75 33.51
C PRO A 38 -8.06 -58.28 33.53
N ARG A 39 -6.83 -58.76 33.33
CA ARG A 39 -6.38 -60.05 33.89
C ARG A 39 -4.99 -59.87 34.50
N SER A 40 -4.91 -60.24 35.77
CA SER A 40 -3.71 -60.58 36.56
C SER A 40 -2.94 -61.72 35.89
N THR A 41 -1.64 -61.99 36.08
CA THR A 41 -0.76 -61.92 37.26
C THR A 41 0.72 -61.94 36.81
N HIS A 42 1.61 -61.63 37.76
CA HIS A 42 3.02 -62.02 37.87
C HIS A 42 4.12 -61.09 37.32
N CYS A 43 4.64 -60.32 38.30
CA CYS A 43 6.03 -59.97 38.56
C CYS A 43 7.09 -60.66 37.70
N ARG A 44 7.69 -59.90 36.79
CA ARG A 44 9.14 -59.91 36.58
C ARG A 44 9.60 -58.47 36.49
N ALA A 45 10.62 -58.15 37.28
CA ALA A 45 11.36 -56.91 37.26
C ALA A 45 12.00 -56.74 35.87
N LEU A 46 11.30 -56.04 34.98
CA LEU A 46 11.91 -55.47 33.79
C LEU A 46 12.35 -54.06 34.17
N ASP A 47 13.62 -54.01 34.54
CA ASP A 47 14.56 -52.92 34.34
C ASP A 47 13.95 -51.80 33.47
N VAL A 48 13.28 -50.86 34.15
CA VAL A 48 12.80 -49.62 33.53
C VAL A 48 14.07 -48.82 33.28
N ARG A 49 14.74 -49.14 32.17
CA ARG A 49 15.54 -48.17 31.45
C ARG A 49 14.61 -47.03 31.18
N VAL A 50 14.70 -46.05 32.07
CA VAL A 50 14.26 -44.69 31.87
C VAL A 50 14.85 -44.30 30.53
N TRP A 51 14.08 -44.51 29.46
CA TRP A 51 14.16 -43.72 28.25
C TRP A 51 13.75 -42.33 28.70
N GLN A 52 14.67 -41.68 29.41
CA GLN A 52 14.79 -40.24 29.45
C GLN A 52 14.94 -39.90 27.99
N VAL A 53 13.81 -39.62 27.35
CA VAL A 53 13.77 -38.94 26.07
C VAL A 53 14.39 -37.60 26.38
N ILE A 54 15.73 -37.55 26.25
CA ILE A 54 16.49 -36.33 26.10
C ILE A 54 16.02 -35.81 24.75
N VAL A 55 14.84 -35.20 24.71
CA VAL A 55 14.53 -34.21 23.70
C VAL A 55 15.53 -33.10 24.01
N SER A 56 16.69 -33.18 23.38
CA SER A 56 17.69 -32.13 23.50
C SER A 56 16.99 -30.83 23.15
N ALA A 57 17.22 -29.77 23.93
CA ALA A 57 16.63 -28.46 23.63
C ALA A 57 16.88 -28.05 22.16
N SER A 58 17.97 -28.53 21.57
CA SER A 58 18.32 -28.43 20.15
C SER A 58 17.28 -29.06 19.21
N GLY A 59 16.77 -30.26 19.50
CA GLY A 59 15.74 -30.94 18.70
C GLY A 59 14.38 -30.22 18.74
N LEU A 60 14.00 -29.68 19.90
CA LEU A 60 12.78 -28.87 20.03
C LEU A 60 12.89 -27.54 19.27
N VAL A 61 14.06 -26.90 19.29
CA VAL A 61 14.33 -25.67 18.51
C VAL A 61 14.28 -25.94 17.00
N VAL A 62 14.79 -27.07 16.53
CA VAL A 62 14.71 -27.44 15.10
C VAL A 62 13.28 -27.75 14.68
N ALA A 63 12.53 -28.52 15.48
CA ALA A 63 11.13 -28.84 15.16
C ALA A 63 10.23 -27.60 15.17
N THR A 64 10.40 -26.70 16.14
CA THR A 64 9.65 -25.43 16.21
C THR A 64 9.99 -24.50 15.06
N THR A 65 11.27 -24.38 14.67
CA THR A 65 11.66 -23.58 13.50
C THR A 65 11.14 -24.15 12.19
N GLN A 66 11.14 -25.48 12.02
CA GLN A 66 10.53 -26.12 10.84
C GLN A 66 9.00 -25.93 10.81
N ALA A 67 8.31 -26.07 11.94
CA ALA A 67 6.87 -25.82 12.02
C ALA A 67 6.52 -24.36 11.69
N VAL A 68 7.30 -23.39 12.18
CA VAL A 68 7.11 -21.96 11.84
C VAL A 68 7.37 -21.71 10.35
N ARG A 69 8.38 -22.35 9.76
CA ARG A 69 8.66 -22.24 8.32
C ARG A 69 7.52 -22.86 7.49
N ALA A 70 7.07 -24.04 7.85
CA ALA A 70 5.94 -24.72 7.21
C ALA A 70 4.65 -23.89 7.32
N PHE A 71 4.38 -23.32 8.50
CA PHE A 71 3.24 -22.42 8.69
C PHE A 71 3.36 -21.16 7.83
N LYS A 72 4.52 -20.50 7.81
CA LYS A 72 4.76 -19.33 6.93
C LYS A 72 4.60 -19.65 5.44
N ALA A 73 4.90 -20.88 5.03
CA ALA A 73 4.72 -21.36 3.66
C ALA A 73 3.27 -21.78 3.35
N SER A 74 2.46 -22.10 4.37
CA SER A 74 1.05 -22.44 4.20
C SER A 74 0.22 -21.23 3.73
N SER A 75 -0.93 -21.50 3.10
CA SER A 75 -1.87 -20.46 2.67
C SER A 75 -2.34 -19.58 3.83
N GLU A 76 -2.54 -20.14 5.02
CA GLU A 76 -2.93 -19.40 6.23
C GLU A 76 -1.81 -18.46 6.72
N GLY A 77 -0.56 -18.92 6.71
CA GLY A 77 0.59 -18.07 7.05
C GLY A 77 0.79 -16.93 6.05
N LYS A 78 0.60 -17.21 4.75
CA LYS A 78 0.63 -16.21 3.68
C LYS A 78 -0.48 -15.17 3.87
N ILE A 79 -1.72 -15.58 4.11
CA ILE A 79 -2.85 -14.66 4.39
C ILE A 79 -2.53 -13.80 5.62
N ARG A 80 -2.08 -14.39 6.74
CA ARG A 80 -1.75 -13.62 7.94
C ARG A 80 -0.65 -12.59 7.70
N ALA A 81 0.37 -12.95 6.94
CA ALA A 81 1.45 -12.03 6.58
C ALA A 81 0.94 -10.89 5.68
N ALA A 82 0.09 -11.20 4.70
CA ALA A 82 -0.49 -10.21 3.80
C ALA A 82 -1.47 -9.26 4.52
N VAL A 83 -2.32 -9.79 5.41
CA VAL A 83 -3.16 -8.98 6.32
C VAL A 83 -2.30 -8.08 7.20
N ALA A 84 -1.21 -8.60 7.78
CA ALA A 84 -0.31 -7.79 8.60
C ALA A 84 0.38 -6.67 7.79
N LYS A 85 0.72 -6.91 6.51
CA LYS A 85 1.24 -5.88 5.59
C LYS A 85 0.17 -4.81 5.34
N ALA A 86 -1.05 -5.21 4.99
CA ALA A 86 -2.15 -4.29 4.68
C ALA A 86 -2.63 -3.47 5.90
N MET A 87 -2.48 -4.00 7.12
CA MET A 87 -2.87 -3.29 8.35
C MET A 87 -1.84 -2.24 8.81
N LYS A 88 -0.69 -2.12 8.15
CA LYS A 88 0.21 -0.99 8.40
C LYS A 88 -0.45 0.31 7.91
N PRO A 89 -0.18 1.46 8.57
CA PRO A 89 -0.60 2.75 8.05
C PRO A 89 -0.06 2.94 6.63
N PHE A 90 -0.89 3.43 5.72
CA PHE A 90 -0.49 3.69 4.35
C PHE A 90 0.51 4.85 4.30
N GLU A 91 1.65 4.61 3.65
CA GLU A 91 2.73 5.58 3.47
C GLU A 91 2.79 5.98 2.00
N PRO A 92 2.52 7.26 1.67
CA PRO A 92 2.71 7.79 0.32
C PRO A 92 4.13 7.66 -0.19
N SER A 93 4.28 7.67 -1.51
CA SER A 93 5.59 7.63 -2.16
C SER A 93 6.41 8.90 -1.96
N ARG A 94 5.76 10.03 -1.70
CA ARG A 94 6.40 11.33 -1.44
C ARG A 94 6.31 11.72 0.03
N PRO A 95 7.33 12.44 0.55
CA PRO A 95 7.27 12.98 1.90
C PRO A 95 6.28 14.16 1.94
N GLN A 96 5.70 14.41 3.12
CA GLN A 96 4.56 15.32 3.26
C GLN A 96 4.95 16.79 3.04
N ASP A 97 6.18 17.16 3.36
CA ASP A 97 6.76 18.50 3.18
C ASP A 97 6.98 18.88 1.71
N GLU A 98 6.97 17.91 0.80
CA GLU A 98 7.03 18.14 -0.66
C GLU A 98 5.66 18.31 -1.31
N VAL A 99 4.57 18.19 -0.54
CA VAL A 99 3.20 18.16 -1.11
C VAL A 99 2.34 19.28 -0.52
N ILE A 100 1.87 20.16 -1.41
CA ILE A 100 0.87 21.17 -1.06
C ILE A 100 -0.47 20.53 -0.72
N GLN A 101 -1.20 21.12 0.23
CA GLN A 101 -2.55 20.68 0.53
C GLN A 101 -3.52 21.15 -0.55
N ARG A 102 -4.36 20.24 -1.04
CA ARG A 102 -5.35 20.54 -2.09
C ARG A 102 -6.75 20.18 -1.64
N PRO A 103 -7.79 20.98 -1.95
CA PRO A 103 -9.17 20.67 -1.56
C PRO A 103 -9.64 19.28 -2.02
N VAL A 104 -9.16 18.81 -3.18
CA VAL A 104 -9.50 17.49 -3.72
C VAL A 104 -9.06 16.34 -2.80
N MET A 105 -8.00 16.52 -2.01
CA MET A 105 -7.56 15.51 -1.04
C MET A 105 -8.62 15.31 0.05
N GLY A 106 -9.21 16.40 0.55
CA GLY A 106 -10.34 16.36 1.49
C GLY A 106 -11.59 15.72 0.88
N THR A 107 -11.86 15.96 -0.41
CA THR A 107 -12.95 15.28 -1.13
C THR A 107 -12.72 13.76 -1.20
N ILE A 108 -11.50 13.32 -1.50
CA ILE A 108 -11.14 11.89 -1.53
C ILE A 108 -11.27 11.28 -0.13
N GLN A 109 -10.77 11.96 0.91
CA GLN A 109 -10.89 11.51 2.30
C GLN A 109 -12.35 11.33 2.72
N LYS A 110 -13.19 12.34 2.46
CA LYS A 110 -14.63 12.28 2.76
C LYS A 110 -15.32 11.14 2.02
N ARG A 111 -14.93 10.87 0.77
CA ARG A 111 -15.44 9.74 -0.01
C ARG A 111 -15.04 8.40 0.62
N VAL A 112 -13.81 8.26 1.11
CA VAL A 112 -13.33 7.05 1.79
C VAL A 112 -14.01 6.84 3.14
N GLU A 113 -14.20 7.92 3.89
CA GLU A 113 -14.89 7.92 5.19
C GLU A 113 -16.37 7.53 5.05
N CYS A 114 -17.07 8.16 4.11
CA CYS A 114 -18.51 7.94 3.90
C CYS A 114 -18.80 6.81 2.90
N TRP A 115 -17.82 5.97 2.56
CA TRP A 115 -17.99 4.93 1.55
C TRP A 115 -19.03 3.91 2.00
N ARG A 116 -20.01 3.63 1.13
CA ARG A 116 -21.06 2.63 1.36
C ARG A 116 -21.05 1.52 0.32
N GLN A 117 -20.90 1.93 -0.94
CA GLN A 117 -20.95 1.08 -2.12
C GLN A 117 -20.26 1.82 -3.27
N HIS A 118 -19.97 1.08 -4.36
CA HIS A 118 -19.50 1.59 -5.66
C HIS A 118 -18.00 1.89 -5.76
N ALA A 119 -17.45 1.70 -6.96
CA ALA A 119 -16.07 2.07 -7.25
C ALA A 119 -15.93 3.60 -7.28
N THR A 120 -14.76 4.09 -6.88
CA THR A 120 -14.40 5.52 -7.01
C THR A 120 -13.34 5.66 -8.09
N ILE A 121 -13.57 6.54 -9.06
CA ILE A 121 -12.58 6.83 -10.10
C ILE A 121 -12.03 8.22 -9.88
N ILE A 122 -10.72 8.30 -9.78
CA ILE A 122 -9.98 9.53 -9.70
C ILE A 122 -9.36 9.75 -11.08
N HIS A 123 -9.87 10.77 -11.77
CA HIS A 123 -9.48 11.07 -13.14
C HIS A 123 -9.20 12.58 -13.30
N GLY A 124 -8.57 12.93 -14.41
CA GLY A 124 -8.02 14.26 -14.60
C GLY A 124 -6.97 14.27 -15.68
N ARG A 125 -6.51 15.45 -16.06
CA ARG A 125 -5.45 15.61 -17.06
C ARG A 125 -4.19 14.85 -16.66
N TYR A 126 -3.45 14.36 -17.66
CA TYR A 126 -2.12 13.79 -17.41
C TYR A 126 -1.29 14.80 -16.62
N GLN A 127 -0.56 14.35 -15.60
CA GLN A 127 0.26 15.21 -14.75
C GLN A 127 -0.48 16.26 -13.91
N SER A 128 -1.78 16.09 -13.63
CA SER A 128 -2.54 16.95 -12.70
C SER A 128 -2.35 16.61 -11.20
N GLY A 129 -1.51 15.63 -10.88
CA GLY A 129 -1.22 15.23 -9.49
C GLY A 129 -2.21 14.24 -8.87
N LYS A 130 -2.92 13.43 -9.67
CA LYS A 130 -3.90 12.43 -9.18
C LYS A 130 -3.31 11.43 -8.19
N SER A 131 -2.23 10.74 -8.57
CA SER A 131 -1.63 9.72 -7.70
C SER A 131 -1.16 10.34 -6.39
N VAL A 132 -0.52 11.51 -6.45
CA VAL A 132 -0.11 12.28 -5.25
C VAL A 132 -1.33 12.65 -4.39
N ALA A 133 -2.38 13.25 -4.97
CA ALA A 133 -3.58 13.62 -4.23
C ALA A 133 -4.28 12.41 -3.59
N THR A 134 -4.30 11.27 -4.28
CA THR A 134 -4.90 10.04 -3.76
C THR A 134 -4.07 9.44 -2.63
N GLU A 135 -2.75 9.40 -2.81
CA GLU A 135 -1.84 8.87 -1.80
C GLU A 135 -1.87 9.72 -0.53
N GLU A 136 -1.78 11.05 -0.66
CA GLU A 136 -1.86 11.96 0.48
C GLU A 136 -3.21 11.88 1.19
N ALA A 137 -4.32 11.79 0.45
CA ALA A 137 -5.64 11.60 1.04
C ALA A 137 -5.72 10.31 1.89
N LEU A 138 -4.97 9.26 1.50
CA LEU A 138 -4.93 7.98 2.20
C LEU A 138 -3.79 7.88 3.22
N ARG A 139 -2.98 8.93 3.42
CA ARG A 139 -1.86 8.90 4.37
C ARG A 139 -2.32 8.44 5.76
N GLY A 140 -1.65 7.44 6.31
CA GLY A 140 -1.95 6.89 7.64
C GLY A 140 -3.15 5.95 7.72
N VAL A 141 -3.94 5.81 6.64
CA VAL A 141 -5.10 4.91 6.59
C VAL A 141 -4.62 3.46 6.56
N ARG A 142 -5.19 2.61 7.42
CA ARG A 142 -4.91 1.18 7.45
C ARG A 142 -5.84 0.44 6.50
N GLY A 143 -5.38 -0.70 6.01
CA GLY A 143 -6.16 -1.57 5.11
C GLY A 143 -6.14 -1.13 3.65
N VAL A 144 -5.21 -0.25 3.29
CA VAL A 144 -4.99 0.17 1.89
C VAL A 144 -4.00 -0.77 1.21
N VAL A 145 -4.42 -1.34 0.10
CA VAL A 145 -3.58 -2.15 -0.79
C VAL A 145 -3.46 -1.42 -2.12
N ARG A 146 -2.26 -0.92 -2.43
CA ARG A 146 -1.95 -0.25 -3.70
C ARG A 146 -1.39 -1.24 -4.71
N PHE A 147 -1.80 -1.12 -5.97
CA PHE A 147 -1.21 -1.85 -7.08
C PHE A 147 -1.16 -1.00 -8.37
N SER A 148 -0.05 -1.09 -9.11
CA SER A 148 0.15 -0.42 -10.40
C SER A 148 -0.20 -1.37 -11.55
N ILE A 149 -1.12 -0.97 -12.43
CA ILE A 149 -1.59 -1.80 -13.53
C ILE A 149 -0.81 -1.45 -14.80
N GLU A 150 0.31 -2.13 -15.01
CA GLU A 150 1.23 -1.86 -16.13
C GLU A 150 1.05 -2.81 -17.34
N SER A 151 0.36 -3.95 -17.16
CA SER A 151 0.17 -4.95 -18.21
C SER A 151 -1.15 -5.71 -18.09
N ALA A 152 -1.52 -6.47 -19.12
CA ALA A 152 -2.73 -7.30 -19.12
C ALA A 152 -2.73 -8.42 -18.04
N ASP A 153 -1.55 -8.82 -17.55
CA ASP A 153 -1.35 -9.85 -16.53
C ASP A 153 -1.33 -9.30 -15.09
N TRP A 154 -1.76 -8.05 -14.90
CA TRP A 154 -1.72 -7.34 -13.62
C TRP A 154 -2.30 -8.12 -12.43
N LYS A 155 -3.36 -8.93 -12.64
CA LYS A 155 -3.93 -9.75 -11.55
C LYS A 155 -2.93 -10.75 -10.99
N ARG A 156 -2.20 -11.44 -11.89
CA ARG A 156 -1.18 -12.42 -11.49
C ARG A 156 -0.07 -11.72 -10.71
N MET A 157 0.41 -10.59 -11.22
CA MET A 157 1.45 -9.77 -10.57
C MET A 157 0.99 -9.26 -9.19
N MET A 158 -0.26 -8.82 -9.06
CA MET A 158 -0.85 -8.39 -7.78
C MET A 158 -0.87 -9.54 -6.76
N PHE A 159 -1.27 -10.73 -7.19
CA PHE A 159 -1.28 -11.90 -6.33
C PHE A 159 0.14 -12.30 -5.89
N GLU A 160 1.11 -12.28 -6.82
CA GLU A 160 2.52 -12.53 -6.53
C GLU A 160 3.11 -11.51 -5.52
N GLU A 161 2.84 -10.21 -5.71
CA GLU A 161 3.33 -9.15 -4.81
C GLU A 161 2.77 -9.27 -3.39
N LEU A 162 1.50 -9.67 -3.29
CA LEU A 162 0.82 -9.94 -2.02
C LEU A 162 1.16 -11.33 -1.46
N LYS A 163 1.90 -12.15 -2.21
CA LYS A 163 2.21 -13.56 -1.89
C LYS A 163 0.96 -14.40 -1.63
N VAL A 164 -0.13 -14.10 -2.34
CA VAL A 164 -1.36 -14.89 -2.37
C VAL A 164 -1.42 -15.64 -3.71
N GLU A 165 -1.94 -16.87 -3.73
CA GLU A 165 -1.81 -17.73 -4.92
C GLU A 165 -2.96 -17.53 -5.92
N ASN A 166 -4.11 -17.06 -5.45
CA ASN A 166 -5.32 -16.96 -6.27
C ASN A 166 -6.29 -15.91 -5.72
N SER A 167 -7.33 -15.64 -6.51
CA SER A 167 -8.39 -14.69 -6.18
C SER A 167 -9.17 -15.05 -4.90
N GLY A 168 -9.33 -16.34 -4.58
CA GLY A 168 -9.98 -16.79 -3.36
C GLY A 168 -9.21 -16.40 -2.10
N LEU A 169 -7.89 -16.63 -2.09
CA LEU A 169 -7.03 -16.20 -0.98
C LEU A 169 -6.93 -14.69 -0.86
N PHE A 170 -6.94 -13.96 -1.99
CA PHE A 170 -7.01 -12.50 -1.99
C PHE A 170 -8.31 -11.99 -1.34
N LYS A 171 -9.46 -12.57 -1.71
CA LYS A 171 -10.76 -12.21 -1.11
C LYS A 171 -10.78 -12.49 0.39
N GLU A 172 -10.28 -13.66 0.81
CA GLU A 172 -10.17 -14.01 2.22
C GLU A 172 -9.23 -13.07 2.98
N MET A 173 -8.11 -12.66 2.37
CA MET A 173 -7.22 -11.64 2.92
C MET A 173 -7.97 -10.32 3.14
N MET A 174 -8.66 -9.80 2.12
CA MET A 174 -9.40 -8.53 2.22
C MET A 174 -10.53 -8.60 3.25
N ARG A 175 -11.24 -9.73 3.33
CA ARG A 175 -12.27 -9.99 4.34
C ARG A 175 -11.71 -9.87 5.75
N ARG A 176 -10.57 -10.51 6.03
CA ARG A 176 -9.88 -10.44 7.34
C ARG A 176 -9.31 -9.05 7.64
N VAL A 177 -8.86 -8.31 6.63
CA VAL A 177 -8.50 -6.89 6.79
C VAL A 177 -9.73 -6.11 7.25
N GLY A 178 -10.87 -6.25 6.56
CA GLY A 178 -12.13 -5.61 6.93
C GLY A 178 -12.60 -5.96 8.34
N GLU A 179 -12.46 -7.21 8.77
CA GLU A 179 -12.75 -7.61 10.16
C GLU A 179 -11.85 -6.88 11.16
N LYS A 180 -10.54 -6.85 10.92
CA LYS A 180 -9.59 -6.16 11.81
C LYS A 180 -9.78 -4.65 11.84
N LEU A 181 -10.19 -4.03 10.74
CA LEU A 181 -10.42 -2.59 10.69
C LEU A 181 -11.53 -2.13 11.64
N LYS A 182 -12.46 -3.02 12.03
CA LYS A 182 -13.50 -2.73 13.03
C LYS A 182 -12.91 -2.45 14.41
N ASP A 183 -11.73 -3.00 14.72
CA ASP A 183 -11.03 -2.79 15.98
C ASP A 183 -10.32 -1.43 16.07
N PHE A 184 -10.30 -0.66 14.97
CA PHE A 184 -9.65 0.66 14.89
C PHE A 184 -10.70 1.75 14.67
N PRO A 185 -11.35 2.27 15.73
CA PRO A 185 -12.40 3.29 15.60
C PRO A 185 -11.89 4.58 14.95
N ASP A 186 -10.63 4.95 15.17
CA ASP A 186 -10.01 6.16 14.62
C ASP A 186 -9.52 6.01 13.17
N ASN A 187 -9.61 4.80 12.58
CA ASN A 187 -9.26 4.63 11.16
C ASN A 187 -10.34 5.24 10.27
N LEU A 188 -9.90 6.00 9.25
CA LEU A 188 -10.76 6.76 8.33
C LEU A 188 -11.90 5.93 7.73
N THR A 189 -11.65 4.65 7.45
CA THR A 189 -12.66 3.74 6.92
C THR A 189 -12.68 2.41 7.69
N LYS A 190 -13.83 1.74 7.68
CA LYS A 190 -14.01 0.38 8.20
C LYS A 190 -13.94 -0.68 7.11
N TYR A 191 -13.72 -0.27 5.87
CA TYR A 191 -13.65 -1.15 4.71
C TYR A 191 -12.21 -1.19 4.18
N PRO A 192 -11.74 -2.37 3.74
CA PRO A 192 -10.45 -2.45 3.08
C PRO A 192 -10.49 -1.68 1.75
N VAL A 193 -9.41 -0.98 1.42
CA VAL A 193 -9.29 -0.15 0.23
C VAL A 193 -8.34 -0.82 -0.77
N LEU A 194 -8.80 -1.01 -2.00
CA LEU A 194 -7.97 -1.45 -3.12
C LEU A 194 -7.72 -0.25 -4.04
N LEU A 195 -6.51 0.29 -4.00
CA LEU A 195 -6.06 1.39 -4.85
C LEU A 195 -5.39 0.83 -6.11
N LEU A 196 -6.04 1.01 -7.26
CA LEU A 196 -5.54 0.61 -8.57
C LEU A 196 -5.03 1.85 -9.31
N ASP A 197 -3.72 1.97 -9.48
CA ASP A 197 -3.10 3.04 -10.23
C ASP A 197 -2.90 2.59 -11.67
N ILE A 198 -3.50 3.28 -12.63
CA ILE A 198 -3.39 2.97 -14.06
C ILE A 198 -2.51 4.05 -14.71
N PRO A 199 -1.22 3.75 -14.96
CA PRO A 199 -0.33 4.66 -15.63
C PRO A 199 -0.77 4.90 -17.09
N ARG A 200 -0.32 6.02 -17.66
CA ARG A 200 -0.70 6.40 -19.02
C ARG A 200 -0.21 5.41 -20.09
N THR A 201 0.86 4.69 -19.80
CA THR A 201 1.48 3.70 -20.68
C THR A 201 0.66 2.43 -20.82
N THR A 202 -0.33 2.23 -19.96
CA THR A 202 -1.20 1.04 -19.98
C THR A 202 -2.26 1.18 -21.05
N ILE A 203 -2.17 0.33 -22.07
CA ILE A 203 -3.10 0.31 -23.20
C ILE A 203 -3.98 -0.95 -23.16
N GLU A 204 -3.49 -2.02 -22.53
CA GLU A 204 -4.15 -3.33 -22.51
C GLU A 204 -4.75 -3.68 -21.14
N GLY A 205 -5.85 -4.45 -21.16
CA GLY A 205 -6.44 -5.05 -19.96
C GLY A 205 -7.33 -4.14 -19.10
N ILE A 206 -7.64 -2.92 -19.57
CA ILE A 206 -8.49 -1.94 -18.87
C ILE A 206 -9.93 -2.47 -18.66
N ASP A 207 -10.47 -3.16 -19.67
CA ASP A 207 -11.76 -3.86 -19.64
C ASP A 207 -11.84 -4.85 -18.48
N ARG A 208 -10.75 -5.58 -18.24
CA ARG A 208 -10.61 -6.52 -17.13
C ARG A 208 -10.51 -5.80 -15.78
N VAL A 209 -9.91 -4.61 -15.72
CA VAL A 209 -9.86 -3.81 -14.49
C VAL A 209 -11.27 -3.41 -14.06
N SER A 210 -12.06 -2.85 -14.99
CA SER A 210 -13.44 -2.44 -14.73
C SER A 210 -14.29 -3.63 -14.23
N SER A 211 -14.21 -4.77 -14.91
CA SER A 211 -14.94 -5.99 -14.52
C SER A 211 -14.53 -6.46 -13.13
N THR A 212 -13.24 -6.39 -12.81
CA THR A 212 -12.74 -6.79 -11.49
C THR A 212 -13.17 -5.82 -10.40
N ALA A 213 -13.14 -4.52 -10.67
CA ALA A 213 -13.61 -3.52 -9.72
C ALA A 213 -15.11 -3.70 -9.43
N LYS A 214 -15.92 -3.98 -10.45
CA LYS A 214 -17.34 -4.34 -10.30
C LYS A 214 -17.53 -5.57 -9.40
N ASP A 215 -16.78 -6.63 -9.70
CA ASP A 215 -16.86 -7.88 -8.95
C ASP A 215 -16.49 -7.65 -7.48
N VAL A 216 -15.34 -7.01 -7.24
CA VAL A 216 -14.76 -6.79 -5.92
C VAL A 216 -15.52 -5.76 -5.09
N ALA A 217 -16.10 -4.74 -5.71
CA ALA A 217 -16.86 -3.69 -5.01
C ALA A 217 -18.32 -4.09 -4.70
N THR A 218 -18.84 -5.19 -5.25
CA THR A 218 -20.22 -5.62 -5.02
C THR A 218 -20.31 -6.79 -4.04
N ASP A 219 -21.34 -6.76 -3.19
CA ASP A 219 -21.59 -7.74 -2.10
C ASP A 219 -21.77 -9.20 -2.57
N LYS A 220 -21.79 -9.47 -3.88
CA LYS A 220 -21.80 -10.83 -4.43
C LYS A 220 -20.63 -11.68 -3.93
N ILE A 221 -19.58 -11.04 -3.42
CA ILE A 221 -18.36 -11.69 -2.93
C ILE A 221 -18.34 -11.83 -1.40
N GLY A 222 -19.34 -11.32 -0.68
CA GLY A 222 -19.42 -11.42 0.79
C GLY A 222 -18.36 -10.58 1.53
N CYS A 223 -17.69 -9.66 0.83
CA CYS A 223 -16.73 -8.72 1.39
C CYS A 223 -16.85 -7.38 0.65
N ALA A 224 -17.32 -6.34 1.33
CA ALA A 224 -17.37 -4.99 0.78
C ALA A 224 -15.95 -4.40 0.76
N ILE A 225 -15.41 -4.18 -0.44
CA ILE A 225 -14.08 -3.61 -0.68
C ILE A 225 -14.24 -2.28 -1.42
N HIS A 226 -13.67 -1.21 -0.87
CA HIS A 226 -13.67 0.08 -1.55
C HIS A 226 -12.59 0.08 -2.62
N VAL A 227 -13.00 -0.02 -3.88
CA VAL A 227 -12.08 0.08 -5.02
C VAL A 227 -11.93 1.53 -5.45
N ILE A 228 -10.69 2.03 -5.43
CA ILE A 228 -10.31 3.36 -5.93
C ILE A 228 -9.43 3.17 -7.16
N VAL A 229 -9.78 3.80 -8.28
CA VAL A 229 -9.03 3.71 -9.52
C VAL A 229 -8.47 5.08 -9.87
N SER A 230 -7.14 5.22 -9.84
CA SER A 230 -6.44 6.42 -10.29
C SER A 230 -6.06 6.25 -11.76
N ALA A 231 -6.77 6.93 -12.67
CA ALA A 231 -6.56 6.80 -14.11
C ALA A 231 -5.75 7.98 -14.66
N SER A 232 -4.50 7.72 -15.08
CA SER A 232 -3.60 8.75 -15.62
C SER A 232 -4.05 9.39 -16.94
N SER A 233 -4.97 8.74 -17.66
CA SER A 233 -5.53 9.18 -18.94
C SER A 233 -7.05 9.31 -18.86
N ALA A 234 -7.59 10.41 -19.42
CA ALA A 234 -9.04 10.61 -19.52
C ALA A 234 -9.72 9.51 -20.36
N ALA A 235 -9.04 8.99 -21.38
CA ALA A 235 -9.58 7.89 -22.19
C ALA A 235 -9.75 6.60 -21.37
N VAL A 236 -8.80 6.31 -20.47
CA VAL A 236 -8.89 5.16 -19.56
C VAL A 236 -10.03 5.35 -18.57
N ALA A 237 -10.18 6.56 -18.02
CA ALA A 237 -11.29 6.87 -17.12
C ALA A 237 -12.65 6.73 -17.80
N LEU A 238 -12.77 7.17 -19.06
CA LEU A 238 -14.00 7.04 -19.85
C LEU A 238 -14.29 5.60 -20.27
N ALA A 239 -13.25 4.82 -20.58
CA ALA A 239 -13.37 3.40 -20.90
C ALA A 239 -13.67 2.54 -19.66
N PHE A 240 -13.39 3.06 -18.47
CA PHE A 240 -13.72 2.41 -17.22
C PHE A 240 -15.20 2.58 -16.95
N ASP A 241 -15.96 1.51 -17.21
CA ASP A 241 -17.37 1.44 -16.84
C ASP A 241 -17.51 0.56 -15.61
N ALA A 242 -17.78 1.12 -14.42
CA ALA A 242 -18.10 0.34 -13.21
C ALA A 242 -19.60 -0.05 -13.09
N GLY A 243 -20.38 0.11 -14.17
CA GLY A 243 -21.82 -0.14 -14.22
C GLY A 243 -22.61 1.15 -14.34
N GLY A 244 -22.05 2.12 -15.05
CA GLY A 244 -22.55 3.48 -15.24
C GLY A 244 -22.47 4.35 -13.98
N THR A 245 -23.02 5.55 -14.09
CA THR A 245 -23.12 6.56 -13.01
C THR A 245 -23.87 6.07 -11.77
N ALA A 246 -24.64 4.99 -11.89
CA ALA A 246 -25.33 4.36 -10.77
C ALA A 246 -24.40 3.55 -9.83
N ARG A 247 -23.20 3.18 -10.30
CA ARG A 247 -22.25 2.30 -9.59
C ARG A 247 -20.81 2.82 -9.56
N GLN A 248 -20.65 4.10 -9.87
CA GLN A 248 -19.37 4.76 -10.01
C GLN A 248 -19.50 6.18 -9.48
N GLU A 249 -18.51 6.60 -8.68
CA GLU A 249 -18.37 8.00 -8.29
C GLU A 249 -17.06 8.55 -8.84
N ASP A 250 -17.17 9.63 -9.61
CA ASP A 250 -16.08 10.24 -10.34
C ASP A 250 -15.56 11.48 -9.61
N ILE A 251 -14.27 11.49 -9.30
CA ILE A 251 -13.56 12.63 -8.70
C ILE A 251 -12.60 13.19 -9.75
N TRP A 252 -12.86 14.42 -10.16
CA TRP A 252 -12.00 15.15 -11.10
C TRP A 252 -10.89 15.90 -10.36
N VAL A 253 -9.63 15.59 -10.70
CA VAL A 253 -8.45 16.33 -10.25
C VAL A 253 -8.05 17.34 -11.32
N ALA A 254 -8.40 18.60 -11.07
CA ALA A 254 -8.04 19.73 -11.92
C ALA A 254 -6.53 20.03 -11.89
N ASP A 255 -6.11 20.88 -12.83
CA ASP A 255 -4.81 21.57 -12.76
C ASP A 255 -4.79 22.47 -11.49
N LEU A 256 -3.63 22.97 -11.07
CA LEU A 256 -3.53 23.79 -9.86
C LEU A 256 -4.28 25.13 -10.02
N THR A 257 -4.71 25.74 -8.92
CA THR A 257 -5.08 27.17 -8.94
C THR A 257 -3.82 28.05 -8.89
N GLU A 258 -3.97 29.36 -9.09
CA GLU A 258 -2.84 30.28 -8.95
C GLU A 258 -2.30 30.30 -7.51
N GLU A 259 -3.19 30.20 -6.53
CA GLU A 259 -2.87 30.13 -5.10
C GLU A 259 -2.11 28.84 -4.77
N GLU A 260 -2.63 27.69 -5.21
CA GLU A 260 -1.95 26.39 -5.07
C GLU A 260 -0.57 26.42 -5.76
N THR A 261 -0.45 27.09 -6.91
CA THR A 261 0.82 27.21 -7.64
C THR A 261 1.83 28.07 -6.88
N LYS A 262 1.40 29.19 -6.28
CA LYS A 262 2.26 30.03 -5.44
C LYS A 262 2.80 29.25 -4.25
N GLU A 263 1.93 28.51 -3.56
CA GLU A 263 2.31 27.67 -2.42
C GLU A 263 3.31 26.58 -2.86
N PHE A 264 3.04 25.91 -3.99
CA PHE A 264 3.93 24.89 -4.53
C PHE A 264 5.32 25.44 -4.87
N LEU A 265 5.37 26.61 -5.50
CA LEU A 265 6.64 27.26 -5.85
C LEU A 265 7.35 27.81 -4.62
N ALA A 266 6.62 28.24 -3.58
CA ALA A 266 7.21 28.64 -2.31
C ALA A 266 7.95 27.48 -1.63
N LEU A 267 7.39 26.26 -1.65
CA LEU A 267 8.08 25.05 -1.16
C LEU A 267 9.40 24.78 -1.89
N HIS A 268 9.51 25.22 -3.15
CA HIS A 268 10.72 25.07 -3.97
C HIS A 268 11.61 26.32 -4.00
N GLY A 269 11.33 27.34 -3.17
CA GLY A 269 12.12 28.57 -3.12
C GLY A 269 11.92 29.52 -4.31
N HIS A 270 10.84 29.37 -5.08
CA HIS A 270 10.54 30.11 -6.30
C HIS A 270 9.32 31.04 -6.17
N GLU A 271 8.88 31.36 -4.95
CA GLU A 271 7.68 32.19 -4.69
C GLU A 271 7.68 33.51 -5.46
N LYS A 272 8.83 34.20 -5.55
CA LYS A 272 8.93 35.53 -6.19
C LYS A 272 8.73 35.50 -7.70
N ASN A 273 8.96 34.35 -8.34
CA ASN A 273 8.94 34.20 -9.80
C ASN A 273 7.70 33.46 -10.29
N TRP A 274 6.67 33.28 -9.44
CA TRP A 274 5.54 32.40 -9.75
C TRP A 274 4.80 32.78 -11.04
N LYS A 275 4.72 34.07 -11.38
CA LYS A 275 4.09 34.52 -12.63
C LYS A 275 4.82 34.02 -13.87
N ASP A 276 6.15 34.11 -13.88
CA ASP A 276 6.97 33.64 -15.00
C ASP A 276 6.81 32.12 -15.20
N PHE A 277 6.69 31.36 -14.11
CA PHE A 277 6.39 29.93 -14.17
C PHE A 277 5.00 29.64 -14.74
N VAL A 278 3.97 30.36 -14.29
CA VAL A 278 2.60 30.21 -14.79
C VAL A 278 2.51 30.58 -16.27
N ASP A 279 3.17 31.65 -16.70
CA ASP A 279 3.20 32.08 -18.10
C ASP A 279 3.92 31.07 -19.00
N ALA A 280 5.00 30.45 -18.51
CA ALA A 280 5.78 29.49 -19.29
C ALA A 280 5.17 28.07 -19.32
N CYS A 281 4.65 27.60 -18.18
CA CYS A 281 4.28 26.20 -17.97
C CYS A 281 2.78 25.99 -17.74
N GLY A 282 2.02 27.07 -17.53
CA GLY A 282 0.65 27.02 -17.04
C GLY A 282 0.55 26.49 -15.62
N LEU A 283 -0.63 26.00 -15.26
CA LEU A 283 -0.96 25.57 -13.89
C LEU A 283 -0.84 24.05 -13.68
N ARG A 284 -0.20 23.33 -14.62
CA ARG A 284 -0.07 21.88 -14.49
C ARG A 284 1.10 21.51 -13.60
N ILE A 285 0.83 20.86 -12.48
CA ILE A 285 1.86 20.51 -11.49
C ILE A 285 3.03 19.73 -12.09
N GLY A 286 2.81 18.76 -12.97
CA GLY A 286 3.93 18.01 -13.56
C GLY A 286 4.76 18.79 -14.60
N ASP A 287 4.26 19.90 -15.14
CA ASP A 287 5.07 20.81 -15.96
C ASP A 287 5.86 21.78 -15.05
N LEU A 288 5.25 22.25 -13.96
CA LEU A 288 5.92 23.04 -12.93
C LEU A 288 7.07 22.29 -12.25
N VAL A 289 6.87 21.02 -11.86
CA VAL A 289 7.92 20.17 -11.28
C VAL A 289 9.14 20.08 -12.21
N LYS A 290 8.93 19.83 -13.50
CA LYS A 290 10.03 19.77 -14.48
C LYS A 290 10.74 21.11 -14.63
N ALA A 291 10.01 22.22 -14.59
CA ALA A 291 10.59 23.55 -14.63
C ALA A 291 11.49 23.81 -13.41
N CYS A 292 11.03 23.50 -12.20
CA CYS A 292 11.83 23.59 -10.98
C CYS A 292 13.09 22.71 -11.06
N GLU A 293 12.98 21.46 -11.51
CA GLU A 293 14.12 20.54 -11.67
C GLU A 293 15.17 21.06 -12.66
N ASN A 294 14.73 21.67 -13.78
CA ASN A 294 15.64 22.22 -14.78
C ASN A 294 16.38 23.45 -14.25
N LEU A 295 15.70 24.34 -13.53
CA LEU A 295 16.32 25.53 -12.91
C LEU A 295 17.30 25.15 -11.78
N GLY A 296 16.99 24.12 -11.01
CA GLY A 296 17.89 23.59 -9.98
C GLY A 296 19.19 23.04 -10.59
N LYS A 297 19.12 22.35 -11.73
CA LYS A 297 20.30 21.93 -12.50
C LYS A 297 21.08 23.11 -13.04
N GLU A 298 20.39 24.20 -13.39
CA GLU A 298 21.05 25.40 -13.88
C GLU A 298 21.81 26.20 -12.79
N CYS A 299 21.24 26.29 -11.60
CA CYS A 299 21.92 26.91 -10.47
C CYS A 299 23.15 26.12 -9.99
N HIS A 300 23.16 24.79 -10.21
CA HIS A 300 24.28 23.95 -9.79
C HIS A 300 25.53 24.12 -10.67
N TRP A 301 25.38 24.48 -11.96
CA TRP A 301 26.55 24.87 -12.78
C TRP A 301 27.06 26.27 -12.43
N MET A 302 26.18 27.20 -12.02
CA MET A 302 26.60 28.54 -11.58
C MET A 302 27.33 28.55 -10.24
N THR A 303 27.07 27.61 -9.32
CA THR A 303 27.79 27.53 -8.04
C THR A 303 29.23 27.00 -8.15
N ARG A 304 29.70 26.65 -9.36
CA ARG A 304 31.11 26.28 -9.62
C ARG A 304 31.90 27.36 -10.36
N SER A 305 31.29 28.50 -10.68
CA SER A 305 31.97 29.59 -11.38
C SER A 305 31.58 30.94 -10.77
N LYS A 306 32.51 31.48 -9.98
CA LYS A 306 32.80 32.90 -9.65
C LYS A 306 31.65 33.93 -9.68
N SER A 307 31.58 34.67 -8.56
CA SER A 307 31.09 36.04 -8.37
C SER A 307 30.21 36.67 -9.47
N ILE A 308 28.97 36.96 -9.09
CA ILE A 308 27.92 37.71 -9.82
C ILE A 308 28.37 39.11 -10.34
N SER A 309 29.55 39.60 -9.94
CA SER A 309 30.13 40.87 -10.39
C SER A 309 30.91 40.81 -11.72
N GLU A 310 31.09 39.63 -12.33
CA GLU A 310 31.77 39.49 -13.64
C GLU A 310 30.81 39.07 -14.78
N LEU A 311 29.54 39.46 -14.71
CA LEU A 311 28.66 39.37 -15.88
C LEU A 311 29.02 40.52 -16.85
N PRO A 312 29.50 40.26 -18.08
CA PRO A 312 29.50 41.30 -19.09
C PRO A 312 28.05 41.72 -19.35
N MET A 313 27.81 43.02 -19.37
CA MET A 313 26.60 43.62 -19.91
C MET A 313 26.34 43.09 -21.32
N MET A 314 25.62 41.99 -21.44
CA MET A 314 24.98 41.61 -22.69
C MET A 314 23.76 42.51 -22.85
N LYS A 315 23.97 43.50 -23.73
CA LYS A 315 22.94 44.33 -24.31
C LYS A 315 21.74 43.47 -24.74
N ARG A 316 20.58 44.13 -24.63
CA ARG A 316 19.28 43.81 -25.22
C ARG A 316 19.40 43.01 -26.52
N GLU A 317 18.46 42.08 -26.70
CA GLU A 317 18.29 41.11 -27.82
C GLU A 317 18.78 39.69 -27.53
N ALA A 318 18.17 39.04 -26.54
CA ALA A 318 18.05 37.59 -26.54
C ALA A 318 16.56 37.26 -26.39
N SER A 319 15.95 36.86 -27.51
CA SER A 319 14.67 36.17 -27.52
C SER A 319 14.80 34.93 -26.64
N TRP A 320 13.99 34.86 -25.57
CA TRP A 320 13.81 33.64 -24.81
C TRP A 320 13.06 32.65 -25.70
N SER A 321 13.77 31.91 -26.55
CA SER A 321 13.18 30.80 -27.28
C SER A 321 13.05 29.61 -26.34
N PHE A 322 12.02 29.62 -25.49
CA PHE A 322 11.47 28.38 -24.97
C PHE A 322 11.03 27.56 -26.18
N LYS A 323 11.76 26.51 -26.54
CA LYS A 323 11.25 25.46 -27.44
C LYS A 323 10.21 24.64 -26.70
N CYS A 324 9.08 25.26 -26.36
CA CYS A 324 7.83 24.55 -26.20
C CYS A 324 7.38 24.20 -27.60
N THR A 325 7.51 22.93 -28.01
CA THR A 325 6.93 22.43 -29.26
C THR A 325 5.47 22.86 -29.35
N PRO A 326 5.06 23.60 -30.40
CA PRO A 326 3.68 24.01 -30.54
C PRO A 326 2.79 22.77 -30.68
N ARG A 327 1.75 22.66 -29.83
CA ARG A 327 0.61 21.77 -30.11
C ARG A 327 -0.05 22.28 -31.38
N SER A 328 0.15 21.58 -32.48
CA SER A 328 -0.64 21.76 -33.70
C SER A 328 -2.12 21.58 -33.35
N ARG A 329 -2.88 22.68 -33.42
CA ARG A 329 -4.33 22.63 -33.55
C ARG A 329 -4.61 22.15 -34.98
N GLY A 330 -4.87 20.86 -35.13
CA GLY A 330 -5.50 20.30 -36.31
C GLY A 330 -6.89 19.84 -35.93
N ALA A 331 -7.88 20.72 -36.07
CA ALA A 331 -9.27 20.33 -36.22
C ALA A 331 -9.65 20.56 -37.68
N ARG A 332 -10.00 19.49 -38.39
CA ARG A 332 -10.99 19.51 -39.48
C ARG A 332 -11.35 18.07 -39.91
N TRP A 333 -12.64 17.79 -39.74
CA TRP A 333 -13.48 16.66 -40.18
C TRP A 333 -13.18 15.29 -39.59
#